data_AF-A0A0G1AJE3-F1
#
_entry.id   AF-A0A0G1AJE3-F1
#
_cell.length_a   1.000
_cell.length_b   1.000
_cell.length_c   1.000
_cell.angle_alpha   90.00
_cell.angle_beta   90.00
_cell.angle_gamma   90.00
#
_symmetry.space_group_name_H-M   'P 1'
#
loop_
_entity.id
_entity.type
_entity.pdbx_description
1 polymer ?
#
loop_
_entity_poly.entity_id
_entity_poly.type
_entity_poly.pdbx_seq_one_letter_code
_entity_poly.pdbx_strand_id
1 'polypeptide(L)'
;MCDPQGLTPSGVAIYFTKIEKKCQPEHFKKILNGEKNFELRLADWQCQPGDILILREWDPETKDYTGRQIEKEVGYILKTKNITFFSKADAEKYGYQVIGFK
;
A
#
# COMPACT_ATOMS: atom_id res chain seq x y z
N MET A 1 -27.18 -6.16 3.03
CA MET A 1 -26.62 -7.13 3.99
C MET A 1 -25.76 -8.08 3.18
N CYS A 2 -24.44 -7.99 3.31
CA CYS A 2 -23.52 -8.86 2.57
C CYS A 2 -23.55 -10.27 3.17
N ASP A 3 -23.54 -11.26 2.29
CA ASP A 3 -23.33 -12.67 2.59
C ASP A 3 -22.03 -12.85 3.40
N PRO A 4 -22.03 -13.57 4.55
CA PRO A 4 -20.84 -13.82 5.36
C PRO A 4 -19.70 -14.56 4.63
N GLN A 5 -19.89 -15.00 3.39
CA GLN A 5 -18.92 -15.79 2.63
C GLN A 5 -18.31 -15.10 1.39
N GLY A 6 -18.67 -13.84 1.09
CA GLY A 6 -17.95 -13.05 0.06
C GLY A 6 -17.82 -13.73 -1.31
N LEU A 7 -18.86 -14.41 -1.79
CA LEU A 7 -18.87 -15.06 -3.10
C LEU A 7 -19.64 -14.20 -4.11
N THR A 8 -19.04 -13.97 -5.28
CA THR A 8 -19.71 -13.32 -6.42
C THR A 8 -20.42 -14.36 -7.30
N PRO A 9 -21.34 -13.96 -8.21
CA PRO A 9 -22.12 -14.89 -9.04
C PRO A 9 -21.30 -15.81 -9.96
N SER A 10 -19.99 -15.56 -10.14
CA SER A 10 -19.07 -16.41 -10.90
C SER A 10 -18.38 -17.50 -10.06
N GLY A 11 -18.70 -17.62 -8.76
CA GLY A 11 -18.13 -18.65 -7.88
C GLY A 11 -16.68 -18.41 -7.46
N VAL A 12 -16.13 -17.22 -7.74
CA VAL A 12 -14.79 -16.84 -7.29
C VAL A 12 -14.90 -16.21 -5.90
N ALA A 13 -14.27 -16.85 -4.91
CA ALA A 13 -14.13 -16.31 -3.57
C ALA A 13 -13.20 -15.08 -3.62
N ILE A 14 -13.71 -13.91 -3.24
CA ILE A 14 -12.88 -12.71 -3.07
C ILE A 14 -12.25 -12.75 -1.67
N TYR A 15 -11.16 -13.51 -1.53
CA TYR A 15 -10.38 -13.49 -0.31
C TYR A 15 -9.62 -12.16 -0.21
N PHE A 16 -10.10 -11.27 0.65
CA PHE A 16 -9.31 -10.11 1.07
C PHE A 16 -8.12 -10.62 1.86
N THR A 17 -6.92 -10.31 1.38
CA THR A 17 -5.69 -10.84 1.96
C THR A 17 -5.09 -9.81 2.92
N LYS A 18 -4.62 -10.29 4.08
CA LYS A 18 -3.78 -9.50 4.99
C LYS A 18 -2.32 -9.63 4.53
N ILE A 19 -1.69 -8.50 4.20
CA ILE A 19 -0.33 -8.44 3.68
C ILE A 19 0.52 -7.62 4.65
N GLU A 20 1.54 -8.25 5.23
CA GLU A 20 2.45 -7.58 6.17
C GLU A 20 3.63 -6.93 5.44
N LYS A 21 3.95 -5.69 5.80
CA LYS A 21 5.13 -4.98 5.33
C LYS A 21 5.77 -4.17 6.46
N LYS A 22 7.10 -4.07 6.44
CA LYS A 22 7.84 -3.14 7.30
C LYS A 22 7.52 -1.69 6.93
N CYS A 23 7.42 -0.82 7.93
CA CYS A 23 7.29 0.62 7.79
C CYS A 23 8.30 1.29 8.71
N GLN A 24 9.07 2.26 8.20
CA GLN A 24 10.03 2.98 9.03
C GLN A 24 9.30 3.94 9.99
N PRO A 25 9.87 4.27 11.16
CA PRO A 25 9.16 5.01 12.21
C PRO A 25 8.63 6.37 11.75
N GLU A 26 9.38 7.09 10.91
CA GLU A 26 8.95 8.40 10.37
C GLU A 26 7.69 8.28 9.51
N HIS A 27 7.66 7.31 8.59
CA HIS A 27 6.50 7.08 7.73
C HIS A 27 5.32 6.53 8.53
N PHE A 28 5.59 5.60 9.46
CA PHE A 28 4.59 5.02 10.34
C PHE A 28 3.86 6.12 11.13
N LYS A 29 4.60 7.03 11.76
CA LYS A 29 4.04 8.17 12.50
C LYS A 29 3.19 9.08 11.61
N LYS A 30 3.65 9.43 10.40
CA LYS A 30 2.88 10.28 9.46
C LYS A 30 1.58 9.60 9.00
N ILE A 31 1.61 8.29 8.78
CA ILE A 31 0.42 7.52 8.38
C ILE A 31 -0.56 7.38 9.56
N LEU A 32 -0.03 7.14 10.76
CA LEU A 32 -0.80 7.07 12.00
C LEU A 32 -1.52 8.39 12.28
N ASN A 33 -0.84 9.52 12.08
CA ASN A 33 -1.40 10.87 12.27
C ASN A 33 -2.35 11.32 11.15
N GLY A 34 -2.49 10.54 10.07
CA GLY A 34 -3.27 10.94 8.89
C GLY A 34 -2.61 12.01 8.01
N GLU A 35 -1.35 12.35 8.26
CA GLU A 35 -0.58 13.29 7.42
C GLU A 35 -0.16 12.68 6.08
N LYS A 36 -0.06 11.34 6.03
CA LYS A 36 0.32 10.56 4.86
C LYS A 36 -0.72 9.46 4.61
N ASN A 37 -1.44 9.57 3.49
CA ASN A 37 -2.49 8.61 3.12
C ASN A 37 -2.09 7.68 1.95
N PHE A 38 -0.80 7.55 1.64
CA PHE A 38 -0.29 6.73 0.54
C PHE A 38 0.98 5.96 0.94
N GLU A 39 1.21 4.80 0.30
CA GLU A 39 2.44 4.00 0.39
C GLU A 39 3.09 3.90 -1.00
N LEU A 40 4.40 4.11 -1.06
CA LEU A 40 5.19 3.93 -2.29
C LEU A 40 6.12 2.74 -2.09
N ARG A 41 6.04 1.75 -2.99
CA ARG A 41 6.86 0.53 -2.93
C ARG A 41 7.25 0.09 -4.33
N LEU A 42 8.34 -0.68 -4.41
CA LEU A 42 8.63 -1.45 -5.61
C LEU A 42 7.45 -2.40 -5.90
N ALA A 43 7.14 -2.54 -7.19
CA ALA A 43 6.04 -3.36 -7.67
C ALA A 43 6.47 -4.83 -7.90
N ASP A 44 7.21 -5.39 -6.94
CA ASP A 44 7.76 -6.76 -6.94
C ASP A 44 6.88 -7.77 -6.16
N TRP A 45 5.69 -7.34 -5.73
CA TRP A 45 4.67 -8.15 -5.06
C TRP A 45 3.26 -7.75 -5.54
N GLN A 46 2.26 -8.54 -5.17
CA GLN A 46 0.87 -8.32 -5.56
C GLN A 46 0.02 -7.89 -4.37
N CYS A 47 -0.86 -6.93 -4.61
CA CYS A 47 -2.04 -6.61 -3.81
C CYS A 47 -3.12 -6.11 -4.76
N GLN A 48 -4.35 -6.04 -4.28
CA GLN A 48 -5.49 -5.50 -5.00
C GLN A 48 -6.33 -4.61 -4.06
N PRO A 49 -7.18 -3.73 -4.62
CA PRO A 49 -8.14 -3.00 -3.81
C PRO A 49 -8.98 -3.93 -2.92
N GLY A 50 -9.16 -3.55 -1.66
CA GLY A 50 -9.82 -4.33 -0.62
C GLY A 50 -8.88 -5.22 0.23
N ASP A 51 -7.65 -5.48 -0.21
CA ASP A 51 -6.66 -6.13 0.67
C ASP A 51 -6.34 -5.23 1.88
N ILE A 52 -5.86 -5.85 2.97
CA ILE A 52 -5.41 -5.13 4.16
C ILE A 52 -3.89 -5.13 4.21
N LEU A 53 -3.29 -3.94 4.10
CA LEU A 53 -1.86 -3.74 4.29
C LEU A 53 -1.59 -3.48 5.78
N ILE A 54 -0.91 -4.43 6.43
CA ILE A 54 -0.44 -4.30 7.81
C ILE A 54 0.96 -3.72 7.77
N LEU A 55 1.09 -2.47 8.17
CA LEU A 55 2.36 -1.78 8.30
C LEU A 55 2.89 -2.00 9.71
N ARG A 56 3.94 -2.81 9.83
CA ARG A 56 4.63 -3.10 11.10
C ARG A 56 5.81 -2.15 11.24
N GLU A 57 5.83 -1.38 12.32
CA GLU A 57 6.92 -0.44 12.53
C GLU A 57 8.23 -1.19 12.81
N TRP A 58 9.23 -0.94 11.97
CA TRP A 58 10.55 -1.54 12.08
C TRP A 58 11.58 -0.43 12.32
N ASP A 59 12.32 -0.54 13.41
CA ASP A 59 13.34 0.41 13.81
C ASP A 59 14.70 0.00 13.21
N PRO A 60 15.29 0.84 12.33
CA PRO A 60 16.59 0.54 11.72
C PRO A 60 17.76 0.56 12.70
N GLU A 61 17.66 1.28 13.82
CA GLU A 61 18.74 1.41 14.79
C GLU A 61 18.88 0.13 15.61
N THR A 62 17.75 -0.35 16.16
CA THR A 62 17.69 -1.60 16.92
C THR A 62 17.61 -2.84 16.02
N LYS A 63 17.31 -2.64 14.73
CA LYS A 63 17.04 -3.69 13.72
C LYS A 63 15.86 -4.59 14.07
N ASP A 64 14.96 -4.14 14.95
CA ASP A 64 13.84 -4.92 15.46
C ASP A 64 12.48 -4.23 15.20
N TYR A 65 11.40 -4.98 15.38
CA TYR A 65 10.06 -4.44 15.40
C TYR A 65 9.78 -3.79 16.76
N THR A 66 9.18 -2.60 16.76
CA THR A 66 8.80 -1.92 18.01
C THR A 66 7.55 -2.52 18.66
N GLY A 67 6.88 -3.46 17.98
CA GLY A 67 5.58 -4.01 18.36
C GLY A 67 4.39 -3.19 17.88
N ARG A 68 4.60 -1.98 17.36
CA ARG A 68 3.52 -1.15 16.80
C ARG A 68 3.14 -1.60 15.39
N GLN A 69 1.85 -1.55 15.08
CA GLN A 69 1.32 -1.80 13.75
C GLN A 69 0.12 -0.91 13.45
N ILE A 70 -0.13 -0.66 12.15
CA ILE A 70 -1.36 -0.06 11.64
C ILE A 70 -1.87 -0.88 10.47
N GLU A 71 -3.18 -1.04 10.38
CA GLU A 71 -3.85 -1.68 9.25
C GLU A 71 -4.43 -0.59 8.34
N LYS A 72 -4.24 -0.73 7.03
CA LYS A 72 -4.84 0.13 6.01
C LYS A 72 -5.46 -0.73 4.92
N GLU A 73 -6.72 -0.47 4.60
CA GLU A 73 -7.33 -1.05 3.42
C GLU A 73 -6.72 -0.43 2.16
N VAL A 74 -6.33 -1.28 1.21
CA VAL A 74 -5.81 -0.85 -0.07
C VAL A 74 -6.98 -0.30 -0.89
N GLY A 75 -7.02 1.00 -1.12
CA GLY A 75 -8.07 1.64 -1.94
C GLY A 75 -7.72 1.78 -3.42
N TYR A 76 -6.44 2.02 -3.73
CA TYR A 76 -5.97 2.27 -5.09
C TYR A 76 -4.52 1.82 -5.28
N ILE A 77 -4.19 1.32 -6.48
CA ILE A 77 -2.84 0.86 -6.85
C ILE A 77 -2.48 1.45 -8.21
N LEU A 78 -1.29 2.03 -8.29
CA LEU A 78 -0.65 2.43 -9.55
C LEU A 78 0.70 1.73 -9.70
N LYS A 79 0.86 0.94 -10.75
CA LYS A 79 2.15 0.34 -11.13
C LYS A 79 2.76 1.13 -12.28
N THR A 80 3.92 1.75 -12.05
CA THR A 80 4.51 2.72 -12.99
C THR A 80 5.27 2.11 -14.18
N LYS A 81 5.53 0.79 -14.19
CA LYS A 81 6.34 0.16 -15.26
C LYS A 81 5.73 0.29 -16.67
N ASN A 82 4.40 0.30 -16.76
CA ASN A 82 3.67 0.24 -18.04
C ASN A 82 2.71 1.42 -18.24
N ILE A 83 2.89 2.54 -17.52
CA ILE A 83 2.03 3.72 -17.72
C ILE A 83 2.53 4.56 -18.90
N THR A 84 1.58 5.16 -19.63
CA THR A 84 1.83 5.94 -20.84
C THR A 84 1.34 7.38 -20.71
N PHE A 85 1.17 7.88 -19.48
CA PHE A 85 0.71 9.25 -19.22
C PHE A 85 1.70 10.32 -19.72
N PHE A 86 2.99 10.00 -19.72
CA PHE A 86 4.07 10.89 -20.15
C PHE A 86 5.05 10.15 -21.07
N SER A 87 5.85 10.90 -21.81
CA SER A 87 6.94 10.32 -22.58
C SER A 87 7.94 9.62 -21.66
N LYS A 88 8.62 8.57 -22.15
CA LYS A 88 9.68 7.90 -21.38
C LYS A 88 10.80 8.86 -20.99
N ALA A 89 11.17 9.77 -21.90
CA ALA A 89 12.22 10.76 -21.67
C ALA A 89 11.85 11.71 -20.52
N ASP A 90 10.61 12.19 -20.46
CA ASP A 90 10.16 13.06 -19.38
C ASP A 90 10.06 12.30 -18.05
N ALA A 91 9.55 11.07 -18.07
CA ALA A 91 9.47 10.23 -16.87
C ALA A 91 10.86 9.90 -16.30
N GLU A 92 11.86 9.63 -17.15
CA GLU A 92 13.26 9.42 -16.76
C GLU A 92 13.90 10.71 -16.22
N LYS A 93 13.59 11.85 -16.84
CA LYS A 93 14.16 13.15 -16.46
C LYS A 93 13.60 13.71 -15.15
N TYR A 94 12.29 13.59 -14.93
CA TYR A 94 11.59 14.26 -13.83
C TYR A 94 11.08 13.31 -12.74
N GLY A 95 10.88 12.03 -13.07
CA GLY A 95 10.23 11.07 -12.18
C GLY A 95 8.74 11.33 -11.99
N TYR A 96 8.14 10.63 -11.02
CA TYR A 96 6.75 10.81 -10.62
C TYR A 96 6.68 11.45 -9.24
N GLN A 97 5.77 12.41 -9.06
CA GLN A 97 5.37 12.87 -7.74
C GLN A 97 4.15 12.07 -7.26
N VAL A 98 4.21 11.56 -6.04
CA VAL A 98 3.06 10.93 -5.37
C VAL A 98 2.53 11.91 -4.34
N ILE A 99 1.32 12.40 -4.57
CA ILE A 99 0.69 13.44 -3.75
C ILE A 99 -0.40 12.79 -2.91
N GLY A 100 -0.27 12.90 -1.59
CA GLY A 100 -1.31 12.50 -0.65
C GLY A 100 -2.32 13.61 -0.42
N PHE A 101 -3.55 13.23 -0.09
CA PHE A 101 -4.64 14.15 0.26
C PHE A 101 -5.00 14.00 1.74
N LYS A 102 -5.67 15.00 2.31
CA LYS A 102 -6.18 14.99 3.69
C LYS A 102 -7.70 14.90 3.68
#